data_AF-A0A7C5NWG7-F1
#
_entry.id   AF-A0A7C5NWG7-F1
#
_cell.length_a   1.000
_cell.length_b   1.000
_cell.length_c   1.000
_cell.angle_alpha   90.00
_cell.angle_beta   90.00
_cell.angle_gamma   90.00
#
_symmetry.space_group_name_H-M   'P 1'
#
loop_
_entity.id
_entity.type
_entity.pdbx_description
1 polymer ?
#
loop_
_entity_poly.entity_id
_entity_poly.type
_entity_poly.pdbx_seq_one_letter_code
_entity_poly.pdbx_strand_id
1 'polypeptide(L)'
;MKNEEKPKSEKTDEGQINAKNEGDSPDELTSLKEELEKAKKLLVSERNRRMFERLALRSNIRADRVDAAWRLSGFEQVAETLDEETVKKELSKIAANYPEFVSTGSPIQTDQSAPRKSTATLTNDPLEMLKALRESK
;
A
#
# COMPACT_ATOMS: atom_id res chain seq x y z
N MET A 1 -48.85 -23.31 -39.00
CA MET A 1 -47.71 -24.19 -38.65
C MET A 1 -46.54 -23.27 -38.32
N LYS A 2 -45.93 -23.46 -37.15
CA LYS A 2 -44.87 -22.62 -36.59
C LYS A 2 -43.56 -22.93 -37.33
N ASN A 3 -42.87 -21.92 -37.84
CA ASN A 3 -41.51 -22.08 -38.34
C ASN A 3 -40.58 -22.02 -37.14
N GLU A 4 -40.06 -23.18 -36.75
CA GLU A 4 -39.04 -23.31 -35.71
C GLU A 4 -37.73 -22.66 -36.18
N GLU A 5 -37.24 -21.74 -35.36
CA GLU A 5 -35.88 -21.21 -35.41
C GLU A 5 -34.88 -22.37 -35.34
N LYS A 6 -33.99 -22.45 -36.33
CA LYS A 6 -32.69 -23.10 -36.14
C LYS A 6 -31.70 -22.03 -35.69
N PRO A 7 -31.06 -22.16 -34.51
CA PRO A 7 -29.99 -21.26 -34.16
C PRO A 7 -28.81 -21.51 -35.11
N LYS A 8 -28.32 -20.42 -35.72
CA LYS A 8 -27.03 -20.40 -36.44
C LYS A 8 -25.97 -20.92 -35.47
N SER A 9 -25.22 -21.93 -35.88
CA SER A 9 -23.99 -22.32 -35.20
C SER A 9 -23.04 -21.14 -35.25
N GLU A 10 -22.92 -20.45 -34.14
CA GLU A 10 -21.87 -19.48 -33.84
C GLU A 10 -20.56 -20.26 -33.98
N LYS A 11 -19.84 -20.02 -35.07
CA LYS A 11 -18.45 -20.46 -35.19
C LYS A 11 -17.70 -19.61 -34.17
N THR A 12 -17.48 -20.15 -32.97
CA THR A 12 -16.40 -19.70 -32.12
C THR A 12 -15.15 -19.78 -32.95
N ASP A 13 -14.66 -18.61 -33.36
CA ASP A 13 -13.30 -18.43 -33.84
C ASP A 13 -12.42 -18.68 -32.61
N GLU A 14 -12.21 -19.97 -32.32
CA GLU A 14 -11.12 -20.41 -31.48
C GLU A 14 -9.86 -19.97 -32.21
N GLY A 15 -9.46 -18.74 -31.90
CA GLY A 15 -8.21 -18.15 -32.34
C GLY A 15 -7.15 -19.22 -32.17
N GLN A 16 -6.58 -19.60 -33.31
CA GLN A 16 -5.59 -20.65 -33.46
C GLN A 16 -4.66 -20.65 -32.24
N ILE A 17 -4.86 -21.62 -31.35
CA ILE A 17 -3.82 -22.09 -30.46
C ILE A 17 -2.80 -22.79 -31.35
N ASN A 18 -2.02 -21.98 -32.07
CA ASN A 18 -0.73 -22.39 -32.59
C ASN A 18 0.11 -22.66 -31.35
N ALA A 19 0.03 -23.88 -30.86
CA ALA A 19 1.05 -24.50 -30.02
C ALA A 19 2.31 -24.68 -30.86
N LYS A 20 2.87 -23.55 -31.34
CA LYS A 20 4.30 -23.47 -31.62
C LYS A 20 4.97 -23.44 -30.26
N ASN A 21 5.19 -24.63 -29.72
CA ASN A 21 6.32 -24.89 -28.85
C ASN A 21 7.59 -24.66 -29.69
N GLU A 22 7.88 -23.40 -30.01
CA GLU A 22 9.14 -22.98 -30.61
C GLU A 22 9.98 -22.39 -29.49
N GLY A 23 10.60 -23.32 -28.74
CA GLY A 23 11.85 -23.12 -28.02
C GLY A 23 11.75 -22.29 -26.75
N ASP A 24 12.00 -22.93 -25.60
CA ASP A 24 12.90 -22.35 -24.60
C ASP A 24 14.21 -21.97 -25.31
N SER A 25 14.24 -20.82 -25.99
CA SER A 25 15.47 -20.30 -26.55
C SER A 25 16.35 -19.93 -25.35
N PRO A 26 17.62 -20.37 -25.29
CA PRO A 26 18.51 -20.01 -24.19
C PRO A 26 18.58 -18.48 -23.99
N ASP A 27 18.31 -17.70 -25.02
CA ASP A 27 18.25 -16.23 -25.01
C ASP A 27 16.97 -15.67 -24.34
N GLU A 28 15.85 -16.37 -24.43
CA GLU A 28 14.62 -16.01 -23.70
C GLU A 28 14.75 -16.35 -22.22
N LEU A 29 15.34 -17.50 -21.91
CA LEU A 29 15.58 -17.92 -20.53
C LEU A 29 16.60 -17.01 -19.82
N THR A 30 17.61 -16.51 -20.52
CA THR A 30 18.56 -15.53 -19.97
C THR A 30 17.88 -14.18 -19.77
N SER A 31 17.10 -13.70 -20.75
CA SER A 31 16.33 -12.46 -20.65
C SER A 31 15.35 -12.48 -19.47
N LEU A 32 14.63 -13.59 -19.28
CA LEU A 32 13.71 -13.79 -18.16
C LEU A 32 14.44 -13.81 -16.81
N LYS A 33 15.63 -14.42 -16.74
CA LYS A 33 16.46 -14.40 -15.52
C LYS A 33 16.90 -12.98 -15.17
N GLU A 34 17.30 -12.19 -16.16
CA GLU A 34 17.69 -10.79 -15.95
C GLU A 34 16.51 -9.94 -15.48
N GLU A 35 15.33 -10.12 -16.08
CA GLU A 35 14.12 -9.41 -15.68
C GLU A 35 13.70 -9.78 -14.25
N LEU A 36 13.76 -11.07 -13.91
CA LEU A 36 13.47 -11.57 -12.58
C LEU A 36 14.44 -11.00 -11.53
N GLU A 37 15.73 -10.90 -11.84
CA GLU A 37 16.71 -10.25 -10.97
C GLU A 37 16.47 -8.75 -10.80
N LYS A 38 16.06 -8.04 -11.87
CA LYS A 38 15.63 -6.63 -11.77
C LYS A 38 14.41 -6.48 -10.88
N ALA A 39 13.39 -7.34 -11.06
CA ALA A 39 12.17 -7.32 -10.27
C ALA A 39 12.44 -7.59 -8.78
N LYS A 40 13.33 -8.54 -8.46
CA LYS A 40 13.77 -8.79 -7.07
C LYS A 40 14.39 -7.56 -6.43
N LYS A 41 15.31 -6.88 -7.14
CA LYS A 41 15.96 -5.66 -6.63
C LYS A 41 14.95 -4.54 -6.38
N LEU A 42 13.97 -4.37 -7.28
CA LEU A 42 12.88 -3.42 -7.09
C LEU A 42 12.04 -3.75 -5.86
N LEU A 43 11.70 -5.02 -5.65
CA LEU A 43 10.91 -5.46 -4.49
C LEU A 43 11.65 -5.20 -3.16
N VAL A 44 12.96 -5.46 -3.13
CA VAL A 44 13.79 -5.18 -1.95
C VAL A 44 13.88 -3.67 -1.69
N SER A 45 14.11 -2.86 -2.75
CA SER A 45 14.15 -1.40 -2.64
C SER A 45 12.83 -0.83 -2.12
N GLU A 46 11.69 -1.30 -2.65
CA GLU A 46 10.35 -0.90 -2.20
C GLU A 46 10.09 -1.31 -0.74
N ARG A 47 10.49 -2.51 -0.34
CA ARG A 47 10.40 -2.96 1.08
C ARG A 47 11.23 -2.05 1.99
N ASN A 48 12.46 -1.75 1.60
CA ASN A 48 13.37 -0.90 2.36
C ASN A 48 12.82 0.52 2.48
N ARG A 49 12.28 1.07 1.38
CA ARG A 49 11.63 2.38 1.36
C ARG A 49 10.47 2.44 2.34
N ARG A 50 9.55 1.47 2.30
CA ARG A 50 8.39 1.43 3.23
C ARG A 50 8.80 1.28 4.69
N MET A 51 9.87 0.53 4.97
CA MET A 51 10.42 0.44 6.33
C MET A 51 10.95 1.81 6.77
N PHE A 52 11.74 2.45 5.90
CA PHE A 52 12.32 3.76 6.17
C PHE A 52 11.26 4.81 6.44
N GLU A 53 10.24 4.94 5.58
CA GLU A 53 9.14 5.91 5.76
C GLU A 53 8.44 5.73 7.11
N ARG A 54 8.13 4.47 7.47
CA ARG A 54 7.49 4.14 8.76
C ARG A 54 8.36 4.53 9.95
N LEU A 55 9.65 4.25 9.89
CA LEU A 55 10.59 4.57 10.95
C LEU A 55 10.87 6.07 11.03
N ALA A 56 10.97 6.77 9.90
CA ALA A 56 11.17 8.21 9.83
C ALA A 56 10.03 8.96 10.54
N LEU A 57 8.78 8.59 10.25
CA LEU A 57 7.60 9.18 10.91
C LEU A 57 7.59 8.88 12.42
N ARG A 58 7.99 7.67 12.85
CA ARG A 58 8.13 7.34 14.28
C ARG A 58 9.25 8.10 14.97
N SER A 59 10.32 8.44 14.24
CA SER A 59 11.45 9.23 14.71
C SER A 59 11.23 10.74 14.59
N ASN A 60 9.97 11.17 14.38
CA ASN A 60 9.57 12.57 14.31
C ASN A 60 10.20 13.37 13.14
N ILE A 61 10.60 12.68 12.07
CA ILE A 61 10.94 13.33 10.81
C ILE A 61 9.65 13.80 10.15
N ARG A 62 9.65 15.04 9.66
CA ARG A 62 8.50 15.62 8.97
C ARG A 62 8.18 14.83 7.69
N ALA A 63 6.90 14.59 7.44
CA ALA A 63 6.43 13.84 6.28
C ALA A 63 6.95 14.40 4.94
N ASP A 64 7.02 15.73 4.80
CA ASP A 64 7.52 16.42 3.60
C ASP A 64 9.03 16.30 3.40
N ARG A 65 9.77 15.83 4.42
CA ARG A 65 11.22 15.65 4.39
C ARG A 65 11.66 14.19 4.29
N VAL A 66 10.73 13.23 4.35
CA VAL A 66 11.04 11.79 4.32
C VAL A 66 11.74 11.39 3.01
N ASP A 67 11.28 11.86 1.86
CA ASP A 67 11.92 11.56 0.56
C ASP A 67 13.35 12.12 0.48
N ALA A 68 13.59 13.30 1.05
CA ALA A 68 14.93 13.87 1.13
C ALA A 68 15.83 13.05 2.08
N ALA A 69 15.29 12.61 3.22
CA ALA A 69 16.01 11.78 4.18
C ALA A 69 16.37 10.41 3.57
N TRP A 70 15.46 9.83 2.78
CA TRP A 70 15.70 8.59 2.05
C TRP A 70 16.88 8.74 1.09
N ARG A 71 16.92 9.82 0.31
CA ARG A 71 18.05 10.09 -0.60
C ARG A 71 19.36 10.33 0.14
N LEU A 72 19.33 11.07 1.26
CA LEU A 72 20.51 11.33 2.09
C LEU A 72 21.08 10.07 2.76
N SER A 73 20.22 9.09 3.04
CA SER A 73 20.65 7.82 3.64
C SER A 73 21.44 6.92 2.68
N GLY A 74 21.34 7.14 1.37
CA GLY A 74 21.98 6.30 0.35
C GLY A 74 21.38 4.89 0.21
N PHE A 75 20.29 4.59 0.90
CA PHE A 75 19.68 3.27 0.92
C PHE A 75 19.04 2.82 -0.41
N GLU A 76 18.84 3.74 -1.36
CA GLU A 76 18.36 3.43 -2.70
C GLU A 76 19.26 2.46 -3.47
N GLN A 77 20.56 2.45 -3.16
CA GLN A 77 21.55 1.59 -3.83
C GLN A 77 21.71 0.21 -3.15
N VAL A 78 21.03 -0.01 -2.01
CA VAL A 78 21.18 -1.24 -1.25
C VAL A 78 20.31 -2.34 -1.86
N ALA A 79 20.96 -3.37 -2.40
CA ALA A 79 20.30 -4.52 -3.02
C ALA A 79 19.78 -5.56 -2.00
N GLU A 80 20.10 -5.38 -0.72
CA GLU A 80 19.73 -6.26 0.39
C GLU A 80 18.68 -5.62 1.29
N THR A 81 17.98 -6.44 2.07
CA THR A 81 16.99 -5.94 3.02
C THR A 81 17.68 -5.24 4.18
N LEU A 82 17.21 -4.03 4.51
CA LEU A 82 17.73 -3.28 5.65
C LEU A 82 17.15 -3.79 6.97
N ASP A 83 17.95 -3.66 8.03
CA ASP A 83 17.51 -3.86 9.40
C ASP A 83 16.99 -2.55 10.01
N GLU A 84 15.99 -2.68 10.90
CA GLU A 84 15.39 -1.51 11.54
C GLU A 84 16.40 -0.69 12.37
N GLU A 85 17.38 -1.35 12.99
CA GLU A 85 18.41 -0.68 13.79
C GLU A 85 19.31 0.21 12.95
N THR A 86 19.72 -0.29 11.78
CA THR A 86 20.52 0.47 10.81
C THR A 86 19.77 1.69 10.34
N VAL A 87 18.49 1.53 10.00
CA VAL A 87 17.64 2.65 9.58
C VAL A 87 17.45 3.67 10.70
N LYS A 88 17.17 3.24 11.94
CA LYS A 88 17.05 4.15 13.09
C LYS A 88 18.33 4.92 13.35
N LYS A 89 19.49 4.26 13.27
CA LYS A 89 20.80 4.90 13.46
C LYS A 89 21.02 5.99 12.43
N GLU A 90 20.65 5.74 11.17
CA GLU A 90 20.81 6.71 10.10
C GLU A 90 19.83 7.89 10.24
N LEU A 91 18.57 7.61 10.60
CA LEU A 91 17.58 8.66 10.89
C LEU A 91 18.04 9.56 12.05
N SER A 92 18.67 9.01 13.09
CA SER A 92 19.24 9.80 14.19
C SER A 92 20.39 10.71 13.72
N LYS A 93 21.25 10.23 12.81
CA LYS A 93 22.30 11.08 12.21
C LYS A 93 21.69 12.18 11.36
N ILE A 94 20.69 11.87 10.54
CA ILE A 94 19.99 12.85 9.70
C ILE A 94 19.34 13.91 10.59
N ALA A 95 18.64 13.52 11.66
CA ALA A 95 18.04 14.46 12.60
C ALA A 95 19.07 15.36 13.29
N ALA A 96 20.26 14.83 13.61
CA ALA A 96 21.34 15.60 14.23
C ALA A 96 22.01 16.58 13.25
N ASN A 97 22.22 16.15 12.00
CA ASN A 97 22.89 16.96 10.98
C ASN A 97 21.95 17.96 10.29
N TYR A 98 20.65 17.64 10.25
CA TYR A 98 19.61 18.43 9.58
C TYR A 98 18.42 18.65 10.53
N PRO A 99 18.53 19.56 11.51
CA PRO A 99 17.47 19.81 12.49
C PRO A 99 16.12 20.22 11.86
N GLU A 100 16.14 20.82 10.66
CA GLU A 100 14.95 21.22 9.91
C GLU A 100 14.10 20.03 9.41
N PHE A 101 14.64 18.81 9.46
CA PHE A 101 13.93 17.59 9.13
C PHE A 101 13.03 17.13 10.28
N VAL A 102 13.33 17.54 11.51
CA VAL A 102 12.56 17.14 12.69
C VAL A 102 11.36 18.06 12.86
N SER A 103 10.19 17.49 13.10
CA SER A 103 9.01 18.28 13.44
C SER A 103 9.18 18.84 14.86
N THR A 104 9.35 20.15 14.97
CA THR A 104 9.36 20.87 16.26
C THR A 104 7.97 21.05 16.85
N GLY A 105 6.92 20.74 16.07
CA GLY A 105 5.55 20.72 16.55
C GLY A 105 5.32 19.51 17.44
N SER A 106 4.92 19.76 18.69
CA SER A 106 4.27 18.75 19.53
C SER A 106 3.26 17.98 18.67
N PRO A 107 3.07 16.66 18.91
CA PRO A 107 2.02 15.92 18.22
C PRO A 107 0.75 16.75 18.32
N ILE A 108 0.11 17.04 17.19
CA ILE A 108 -1.25 17.57 17.23
C ILE A 108 -2.01 16.51 18.02
N GLN A 109 -2.25 16.79 19.31
CA GLN A 109 -3.26 16.10 20.06
C GLN A 109 -4.52 16.45 19.29
N THR A 110 -4.94 15.57 18.39
CA THR A 110 -6.31 15.59 17.90
C THR A 110 -7.13 15.46 19.16
N ASP A 111 -7.64 16.60 19.61
CA ASP A 111 -8.52 16.75 20.74
C ASP A 111 -9.76 15.90 20.45
N GLN A 112 -9.68 14.62 20.80
CA GLN A 112 -10.85 13.77 20.90
C GLN A 112 -11.67 14.11 22.16
N SER A 113 -11.44 15.28 22.79
CA SER A 113 -12.30 15.85 23.82
C SER A 113 -13.25 16.92 23.25
N ALA A 114 -13.71 16.78 22.00
CA ALA A 114 -15.05 17.27 21.70
C ALA A 114 -16.04 16.31 22.41
N PRO A 115 -16.87 16.78 23.36
CA PRO A 115 -17.92 15.95 23.91
C PRO A 115 -18.83 15.59 22.75
N ARG A 116 -18.82 14.32 22.35
CA ARG A 116 -19.90 13.77 21.54
C ARG A 116 -21.15 14.04 22.37
N LYS A 117 -21.95 15.02 21.95
CA LYS A 117 -23.29 15.23 22.49
C LYS A 117 -23.91 13.85 22.52
N SER A 118 -24.22 13.37 23.72
CA SER A 118 -24.85 12.10 23.96
C SER A 118 -26.11 12.04 23.09
N THR A 119 -26.01 11.38 21.94
CA THR A 119 -27.18 10.83 21.28
C THR A 119 -27.86 9.96 22.32
N ALA A 120 -29.14 10.25 22.56
CA ALA A 120 -29.96 9.59 23.56
C ALA A 120 -29.66 8.09 23.56
N THR A 121 -29.40 7.58 24.76
CA THR A 121 -29.23 6.16 25.06
C THR A 121 -30.27 5.36 24.29
N LEU A 122 -29.84 4.74 23.17
CA LEU A 122 -30.58 3.65 22.56
C LEU A 122 -30.61 2.56 23.63
N THR A 123 -31.78 2.33 24.19
CA THR A 123 -32.02 1.15 25.00
C THR A 123 -31.81 -0.07 24.09
N ASN A 124 -31.07 -1.09 24.56
CA ASN A 124 -30.81 -2.33 23.81
C ASN A 124 -32.08 -3.19 23.63
N ASP A 125 -33.26 -2.65 23.94
CA ASP A 125 -34.55 -3.29 23.79
C ASP A 125 -35.17 -2.87 22.46
N PRO A 126 -35.30 -3.79 21.49
CA PRO A 126 -35.88 -3.50 20.18
C PRO A 126 -37.30 -2.92 20.24
N LEU A 127 -38.07 -3.24 21.30
CA LEU A 127 -39.44 -2.75 21.46
C LEU A 127 -39.49 -1.25 21.77
N GLU A 128 -38.56 -0.76 22.59
CA GLU A 128 -38.52 0.66 22.95
C GLU A 128 -38.04 1.52 21.78
N MET A 129 -37.12 1.01 20.95
CA MET A 129 -36.69 1.68 19.73
C MET A 129 -37.85 1.89 18.74
N LEU A 130 -38.72 0.88 18.58
CA LEU A 130 -39.90 0.98 17.72
C LEU A 130 -40.94 1.97 18.25
N LYS A 131 -41.09 2.06 19.57
CA LYS A 131 -42.01 3.01 20.21
C LYS A 131 -41.53 4.45 20.03
N ALA A 132 -40.24 4.72 20.23
CA ALA A 132 -39.64 6.03 20.00
C ALA A 132 -39.75 6.51 18.54
N LEU A 133 -39.67 5.60 17.56
CA LEU A 133 -39.91 5.94 16.15
C LEU A 133 -41.38 6.28 15.84
N ARG A 134 -42.32 5.71 16.59
CA ARG A 134 -43.75 5.98 16.39
C ARG A 134 -44.20 7.29 17.02
N GLU A 135 -43.60 7.67 18.13
CA GLU A 135 -43.90 8.90 18.88
C GLU A 135 -43.20 10.15 18.31
N SER A 136 -42.25 9.98 17.37
CA SER A 136 -41.52 11.07 16.71
C SER A 136 -42.17 11.59 15.41
N LYS A 137 -43.49 11.45 15.27
CA LYS A 137 -44.29 12.04 14.17
C LYS A 137 -45.29 13.06 14.69
#